data_AF-A0A7S3C9J5-F1
#
_entry.id   AF-A0A7S3C9J5-F1
#
_cell.length_a   1.000
_cell.length_b   1.000
_cell.length_c   1.000
_cell.angle_alpha   90.00
_cell.angle_beta   90.00
_cell.angle_gamma   90.00
#
_symmetry.space_group_name_H-M   'P 1'
#
loop_
_entity.id
_entity.type
_entity.pdbx_description
1 polymer ?
#
loop_
_entity_poly.entity_id
_entity_poly.type
_entity_poly.pdbx_seq_one_letter_code
_entity_poly.pdbx_strand_id
1 'polypeptide(L)'
;WIFPLDSDDLIGPDFLERGIAMASGGACNLVIADLKGFGAWEYAWHVPEYSARDLKYSNMFHCSALFHKSLWQAVPRGYPIETLFGYEDWAFWIFAEEMLEGGIRPCYIHEELFRYRIRPDSMHQSLLKNQEYSIASLRMLHPNLFPSELIVSAHDKFLGINSEVWAAGTKEVRAKVPVKVFSTVDDKINKFPWSGPLRTIRGLLLEGTGDLEAAMEEYELAGLLSGPQDWQPRWRLGLVQQRLGLHDHGNATLSALHRDFDGIAHLYRNLASLSEQRVLRGPLHVRAARAAEPAEKDEL
;
A
#
# COMPACT_ATOMS: atom_id res chain seq x y z
N TRP A 1 -24.96 -9.75 2.73
CA TRP A 1 -24.41 -9.29 1.45
C TRP A 1 -24.36 -7.79 1.44
N ILE A 2 -23.36 -7.21 0.78
CA ILE A 2 -23.11 -5.78 0.65
C ILE A 2 -22.89 -5.51 -0.84
N PHE A 3 -23.49 -4.44 -1.35
CA PHE A 3 -23.28 -3.98 -2.72
C PHE A 3 -23.01 -2.47 -2.71
N PRO A 4 -21.77 -2.04 -2.95
CA PRO A 4 -21.43 -0.63 -3.09
C PRO A 4 -21.84 -0.16 -4.49
N LEU A 5 -22.49 0.99 -4.56
CA LEU A 5 -22.89 1.62 -5.82
C LEU A 5 -22.63 3.11 -5.71
N ASP A 6 -21.80 3.63 -6.61
CA ASP A 6 -21.56 5.06 -6.69
C ASP A 6 -22.83 5.77 -7.16
N SER A 7 -23.08 6.95 -6.61
CA SER A 7 -24.34 7.69 -6.80
C SER A 7 -24.66 8.06 -8.25
N ASP A 8 -23.65 8.01 -9.12
CA ASP A 8 -23.75 8.36 -10.53
C ASP A 8 -23.70 7.15 -11.47
N ASP A 9 -23.52 5.95 -10.93
CA ASP A 9 -23.51 4.67 -11.67
C ASP A 9 -24.90 4.02 -11.74
N LEU A 10 -25.04 3.05 -12.63
CA LEU A 10 -26.27 2.28 -12.81
C LEU A 10 -25.98 0.78 -12.78
N ILE A 11 -27.01 -0.01 -12.47
CA ILE A 11 -26.96 -1.46 -12.57
C ILE A 11 -28.08 -1.99 -13.47
N GLY A 12 -27.87 -3.16 -14.05
CA GLY A 12 -28.90 -3.93 -14.73
C GLY A 12 -30.06 -4.24 -13.76
N PRO A 13 -31.31 -4.24 -14.24
CA PRO A 13 -32.49 -4.39 -13.38
C PRO A 13 -32.55 -5.74 -12.66
N ASP A 14 -31.89 -6.77 -13.18
CA ASP A 14 -31.85 -8.14 -12.70
C ASP A 14 -30.54 -8.50 -11.98
N PHE A 15 -29.55 -7.59 -11.91
CA PHE A 15 -28.22 -7.90 -11.37
C PHE A 15 -28.27 -8.44 -9.93
N LEU A 16 -29.00 -7.75 -9.04
CA LEU A 16 -29.06 -8.15 -7.63
C LEU A 16 -29.82 -9.47 -7.43
N GLU A 17 -30.88 -9.70 -8.19
CA GLU A 17 -31.63 -10.96 -8.14
C GLU A 17 -30.74 -12.14 -8.54
N ARG A 18 -30.06 -12.02 -9.69
CA ARG A 18 -29.12 -13.03 -10.21
C ARG A 18 -27.94 -13.22 -9.26
N GLY A 19 -27.39 -12.13 -8.74
CA GLY A 19 -26.29 -12.14 -7.80
C GLY A 19 -26.63 -12.89 -6.52
N ILE A 20 -27.79 -12.62 -5.92
CA ILE A 20 -28.25 -13.32 -4.71
C ILE A 20 -28.55 -14.80 -4.97
N ALA A 21 -29.16 -15.12 -6.12
CA ALA A 21 -29.41 -16.52 -6.49
C ALA A 21 -28.11 -17.31 -6.59
N MET A 22 -27.09 -16.74 -7.23
CA MET A 22 -25.75 -17.33 -7.39
C MET A 22 -25.03 -17.47 -6.04
N ALA A 23 -25.08 -16.42 -5.21
CA ALA A 23 -24.54 -16.38 -3.87
C ALA A 23 -25.16 -17.41 -2.90
N SER A 24 -26.45 -17.71 -3.04
CA SER A 24 -27.20 -18.60 -2.14
C SER A 24 -26.69 -20.05 -2.16
N GLY A 25 -25.94 -20.45 -3.19
CA GLY A 25 -25.28 -21.75 -3.24
C GLY A 25 -24.08 -21.91 -2.30
N GLY A 26 -23.63 -20.84 -1.63
CA GLY A 26 -22.52 -20.87 -0.66
C GLY A 26 -21.12 -21.10 -1.26
N ALA A 27 -21.02 -21.28 -2.58
CA ALA A 27 -19.78 -21.56 -3.30
C ALA A 27 -18.89 -20.32 -3.46
N CYS A 28 -19.49 -19.13 -3.59
CA CYS A 28 -18.78 -17.85 -3.71
C CYS A 28 -19.12 -16.89 -2.57
N ASN A 29 -18.17 -15.99 -2.29
CA ASN A 29 -18.32 -14.88 -1.35
C ASN A 29 -18.30 -13.51 -2.05
N LEU A 30 -18.15 -13.49 -3.38
CA LEU A 30 -18.17 -12.31 -4.23
C LEU A 30 -18.87 -12.66 -5.54
N VAL A 31 -19.77 -11.80 -6.02
CA VAL A 31 -20.39 -11.88 -7.34
C VAL A 31 -20.14 -10.58 -8.08
N ILE A 32 -19.65 -10.69 -9.32
CA ILE A 32 -19.30 -9.53 -10.16
C ILE A 32 -19.81 -9.74 -11.58
N ALA A 33 -20.21 -8.66 -12.24
CA ALA A 33 -20.65 -8.67 -13.63
C ALA A 33 -19.67 -7.90 -14.52
N ASP A 34 -19.80 -8.04 -15.84
CA ASP A 34 -19.05 -7.19 -16.75
C ASP A 34 -19.53 -5.74 -16.68
N LEU A 35 -18.65 -4.81 -17.07
CA LEU A 35 -18.85 -3.37 -16.96
C LEU A 35 -19.02 -2.74 -18.34
N LYS A 36 -19.95 -1.79 -18.46
CA LYS A 36 -20.07 -0.86 -19.59
C LYS A 36 -19.92 0.59 -19.13
N GLY A 37 -18.88 1.26 -19.60
CA GLY A 37 -18.71 2.70 -19.45
C GLY A 37 -19.74 3.48 -20.27
N PHE A 38 -20.29 4.56 -19.71
CA PHE A 38 -21.23 5.45 -20.42
C PHE A 38 -21.05 6.93 -20.02
N GLY A 39 -21.64 7.86 -20.78
CA GLY A 39 -21.57 9.30 -20.50
C GLY A 39 -20.62 10.00 -21.47
N ALA A 40 -19.44 10.41 -21.00
CA ALA A 40 -18.47 11.14 -21.83
C ALA A 40 -17.87 10.29 -22.96
N TRP A 41 -17.70 8.99 -22.73
CA TRP A 41 -17.30 7.99 -23.73
C TRP A 41 -17.82 6.62 -23.31
N GLU A 42 -17.71 5.64 -24.19
CA GLU A 42 -18.11 4.26 -23.93
C GLU A 42 -16.93 3.31 -24.04
N TYR A 43 -16.90 2.32 -23.15
CA TYR A 43 -16.00 1.17 -23.24
C TYR A 43 -16.68 -0.03 -22.60
N ALA A 44 -16.31 -1.23 -23.02
CA ALA A 44 -16.70 -2.47 -22.34
C ALA A 44 -15.47 -3.00 -21.59
N TRP A 45 -15.70 -3.54 -20.41
CA TRP A 45 -14.68 -4.25 -19.64
C TRP A 45 -15.24 -5.60 -19.20
N HIS A 46 -14.68 -6.65 -19.81
CA HIS A 46 -14.91 -8.01 -19.38
C HIS A 46 -14.04 -8.28 -18.16
N VAL A 47 -14.67 -8.71 -17.06
CA VAL A 47 -13.95 -8.99 -15.82
C VAL A 47 -12.98 -10.16 -16.08
N PRO A 48 -11.69 -9.99 -15.78
CA PRO A 48 -10.71 -11.05 -16.00
C PRO A 48 -10.92 -12.21 -15.04
N GLU A 49 -10.37 -13.38 -15.38
CA GLU A 49 -10.30 -14.50 -14.44
C GLU A 49 -9.48 -14.12 -13.20
N TYR A 50 -10.03 -14.47 -12.04
CA TYR A 50 -9.41 -14.20 -10.76
C TYR A 50 -8.16 -15.04 -10.50
N SER A 51 -7.12 -14.36 -10.01
CA SER A 51 -5.89 -14.97 -9.49
C SER A 51 -5.51 -14.28 -8.20
N ALA A 52 -5.59 -15.02 -7.07
CA ALA A 52 -5.14 -14.56 -5.76
C ALA A 52 -3.71 -14.00 -5.80
N ARG A 53 -2.82 -14.68 -6.53
CA ARG A 53 -1.43 -14.27 -6.73
C ARG A 53 -1.35 -12.93 -7.48
N ASP A 54 -2.13 -12.77 -8.54
CA ASP A 54 -1.99 -11.63 -9.45
C ASP A 54 -2.82 -10.41 -9.01
N LEU A 55 -3.74 -10.57 -8.04
CA LEU A 55 -4.56 -9.48 -7.50
C LEU A 55 -3.71 -8.34 -6.92
N LYS A 56 -2.52 -8.65 -6.37
CA LYS A 56 -1.57 -7.65 -5.86
C LYS A 56 -0.92 -6.80 -6.96
N TYR A 57 -0.97 -7.26 -8.21
CA TYR A 57 -0.27 -6.66 -9.36
C TYR A 57 -1.23 -6.11 -10.42
N SER A 58 -2.46 -6.60 -10.46
CA SER A 58 -3.49 -6.14 -11.39
C SER A 58 -4.83 -6.00 -10.68
N ASN A 59 -5.53 -4.89 -10.92
CA ASN A 59 -6.89 -4.73 -10.44
C ASN A 59 -7.83 -5.62 -11.26
N MET A 60 -8.50 -6.57 -10.60
CA MET A 60 -9.34 -7.58 -11.24
C MET A 60 -10.84 -7.35 -11.01
N PHE A 61 -11.19 -6.42 -10.11
CA PHE A 61 -12.57 -6.16 -9.73
C PHE A 61 -12.83 -4.66 -9.84
N HIS A 62 -13.99 -4.29 -10.40
CA HIS A 62 -14.47 -2.90 -10.28
C HIS A 62 -15.09 -2.68 -8.90
N CYS A 63 -15.30 -1.42 -8.53
CA CYS A 63 -15.81 -1.01 -7.23
C CYS A 63 -17.13 -1.72 -6.84
N SER A 64 -18.05 -1.93 -7.79
CA SER A 64 -19.38 -2.48 -7.54
C SER A 64 -19.51 -4.00 -7.67
N ALA A 65 -18.90 -4.76 -6.76
CA ALA A 65 -19.17 -6.20 -6.61
C ALA A 65 -20.20 -6.46 -5.50
N LEU A 66 -21.05 -7.48 -5.64
CA LEU A 66 -21.91 -7.97 -4.55
C LEU A 66 -21.10 -8.95 -3.69
N PHE A 67 -20.79 -8.60 -2.45
CA PHE A 67 -19.90 -9.40 -1.63
C PHE A 67 -20.47 -9.77 -0.25
N HIS A 68 -19.99 -10.89 0.30
CA HIS A 68 -20.41 -11.39 1.59
C HIS A 68 -19.84 -10.53 2.71
N LYS A 69 -20.62 -10.35 3.79
CA LYS A 69 -20.24 -9.45 4.90
C LYS A 69 -18.93 -9.86 5.58
N SER A 70 -18.53 -11.12 5.48
CA SER A 70 -17.25 -11.60 5.99
C SER A 70 -16.04 -10.91 5.34
N LEU A 71 -16.10 -10.58 4.04
CA LEU A 71 -15.03 -9.83 3.37
C LEU A 71 -14.90 -8.41 3.97
N TRP A 72 -16.03 -7.76 4.26
CA TRP A 72 -16.03 -6.46 4.95
C TRP A 72 -15.42 -6.55 6.36
N GLN A 73 -15.76 -7.61 7.10
CA GLN A 73 -15.31 -7.79 8.47
C GLN A 73 -13.84 -8.21 8.57
N ALA A 74 -13.31 -8.87 7.54
CA ALA A 74 -11.92 -9.26 7.48
C ALA A 74 -10.98 -8.06 7.33
N VAL A 75 -11.39 -7.01 6.61
CA VAL A 75 -10.58 -5.81 6.40
C VAL A 75 -10.88 -4.75 7.47
N PRO A 76 -9.92 -4.42 8.35
CA PRO A 76 -10.13 -3.39 9.36
C PRO A 76 -10.48 -2.05 8.72
N ARG A 77 -11.60 -1.46 9.16
CA ARG A 77 -12.13 -0.17 8.66
C ARG A 77 -12.64 -0.16 7.21
N GLY A 78 -12.70 -1.33 6.55
CA GLY A 78 -13.22 -1.44 5.18
C GLY A 78 -12.30 -0.81 4.15
N TYR A 79 -12.83 0.05 3.28
CA TYR A 79 -12.03 0.75 2.26
C TYR A 79 -10.98 1.67 2.91
N PRO A 80 -9.68 1.52 2.57
CA PRO A 80 -8.63 2.34 3.14
C PRO A 80 -8.76 3.79 2.69
N ILE A 81 -8.62 4.69 3.66
CA ILE A 81 -8.73 6.14 3.46
C ILE A 81 -7.40 6.76 3.05
N GLU A 82 -6.32 5.99 3.10
CA GLU A 82 -4.94 6.44 2.90
C GLU A 82 -4.51 6.44 1.44
N THR A 83 -5.18 5.70 0.55
CA THR A 83 -4.84 5.68 -0.87
C THR A 83 -5.00 7.08 -1.49
N LEU A 84 -4.06 7.48 -2.34
CA LEU A 84 -4.09 8.80 -2.98
C LEU A 84 -4.78 8.70 -4.34
N PHE A 85 -5.69 9.64 -4.64
CA PHE A 85 -6.37 9.77 -5.93
C PHE A 85 -7.26 8.57 -6.39
N GLY A 86 -7.32 7.48 -5.63
CA GLY A 86 -8.25 6.35 -5.80
C GLY A 86 -7.58 5.00 -5.47
N TYR A 87 -8.11 3.90 -6.02
CA TYR A 87 -7.69 2.51 -5.74
C TYR A 87 -7.95 2.03 -4.29
N GLU A 88 -8.82 2.71 -3.56
CA GLU A 88 -9.33 2.23 -2.28
C GLU A 88 -10.08 0.89 -2.41
N ASP A 89 -10.80 0.71 -3.52
CA ASP A 89 -11.50 -0.53 -3.86
C ASP A 89 -10.50 -1.67 -4.13
N TRP A 90 -9.47 -1.41 -4.94
CA TRP A 90 -8.43 -2.39 -5.21
C TRP A 90 -7.66 -2.78 -3.95
N ALA A 91 -7.32 -1.80 -3.11
CA ALA A 91 -6.67 -2.04 -1.84
C ALA A 91 -7.56 -2.90 -0.90
N PHE A 92 -8.86 -2.62 -0.84
CA PHE A 92 -9.81 -3.44 -0.10
C PHE A 92 -9.81 -4.89 -0.59
N TRP A 93 -9.82 -5.15 -1.90
CA TRP A 93 -9.78 -6.52 -2.43
C TRP A 93 -8.50 -7.24 -2.08
N ILE A 94 -7.34 -6.59 -2.19
CA ILE A 94 -6.06 -7.18 -1.79
C ILE A 94 -6.08 -7.56 -0.31
N PHE A 95 -6.60 -6.69 0.57
CA PHE A 95 -6.59 -6.96 2.01
C PHE A 95 -7.63 -8.02 2.37
N ALA A 96 -8.78 -8.03 1.70
CA ALA A 96 -9.80 -9.03 1.91
C ALA A 96 -9.30 -10.43 1.51
N GLU A 97 -8.54 -10.55 0.42
CA GLU A 97 -7.89 -11.81 0.02
C GLU A 97 -6.91 -12.31 1.08
N GLU A 98 -6.06 -11.42 1.61
CA GLU A 98 -5.00 -11.82 2.53
C GLU A 98 -5.48 -12.04 3.96
N MET A 99 -6.54 -11.34 4.39
CA MET A 99 -7.01 -11.37 5.78
C MET A 99 -8.19 -12.32 6.02
N LEU A 100 -8.94 -12.69 4.98
CA LEU A 100 -10.04 -13.65 5.11
C LEU A 100 -9.52 -15.08 5.03
N GLU A 101 -9.88 -15.91 6.00
CA GLU A 101 -9.61 -17.35 5.91
C GLU A 101 -10.30 -17.95 4.67
N GLY A 102 -9.49 -18.55 3.78
CA GLY A 102 -9.95 -19.12 2.51
C GLY A 102 -10.14 -18.13 1.37
N GLY A 103 -9.80 -16.85 1.56
CA GLY A 103 -9.73 -15.83 0.50
C GLY A 103 -11.04 -15.52 -0.23
N ILE A 104 -10.92 -14.81 -1.34
CA ILE A 104 -11.99 -14.45 -2.27
C ILE A 104 -12.31 -15.64 -3.16
N ARG A 105 -13.59 -15.96 -3.27
CA ARG A 105 -14.17 -16.97 -4.16
C ARG A 105 -15.20 -16.24 -5.03
N PRO A 106 -14.80 -15.74 -6.21
CA PRO A 106 -15.69 -14.98 -7.08
C PRO A 106 -16.58 -15.89 -7.92
N CYS A 107 -17.82 -15.46 -8.15
CA CYS A 107 -18.66 -15.92 -9.24
C CYS A 107 -18.89 -14.77 -10.24
N TYR A 108 -19.06 -15.11 -11.51
CA TYR A 108 -19.13 -14.13 -12.60
C TYR A 108 -20.49 -14.16 -13.31
N ILE A 109 -20.93 -12.98 -13.73
CA ILE A 109 -22.00 -12.78 -14.69
C ILE A 109 -21.40 -12.05 -15.90
N HIS A 110 -21.06 -12.77 -16.97
CA HIS A 110 -20.44 -12.22 -18.18
C HIS A 110 -21.44 -11.47 -19.09
N GLU A 111 -22.13 -10.50 -18.50
CA GLU A 111 -23.04 -9.56 -19.12
C GLU A 111 -22.79 -8.17 -18.53
N GLU A 112 -22.96 -7.13 -19.34
CA GLU A 112 -22.71 -5.72 -18.99
C GLU A 112 -23.77 -5.16 -18.02
N LEU A 113 -23.85 -5.73 -16.81
CA LEU A 113 -24.84 -5.38 -15.80
C LEU A 113 -24.36 -4.30 -14.82
N PHE A 114 -23.08 -3.93 -14.86
CA PHE A 114 -22.60 -2.73 -14.18
C PHE A 114 -22.33 -1.63 -15.20
N ARG A 115 -22.90 -0.44 -14.97
CA ARG A 115 -22.76 0.71 -15.87
C ARG A 115 -22.05 1.84 -15.15
N TYR A 116 -20.80 2.06 -15.53
CA TYR A 116 -19.91 3.05 -14.92
C TYR A 116 -20.01 4.40 -15.63
N ARG A 117 -20.34 5.47 -14.90
CA ARG A 117 -20.46 6.81 -15.48
C ARG A 117 -19.09 7.45 -15.63
N ILE A 118 -18.79 7.86 -16.85
CA ILE A 118 -17.59 8.61 -17.17
C ILE A 118 -17.91 10.09 -17.33
N ARG A 119 -17.25 10.92 -16.52
CA ARG A 119 -17.31 12.38 -16.60
C ARG A 119 -15.97 12.94 -17.10
N PRO A 120 -15.95 14.05 -17.88
CA PRO A 120 -14.71 14.65 -18.38
C PRO A 120 -13.76 15.13 -17.27
N ASP A 121 -14.31 15.61 -16.15
CA ASP A 121 -13.56 16.12 -14.99
C ASP A 121 -13.70 15.21 -13.75
N SER A 122 -13.62 13.89 -13.94
CA SER A 122 -13.82 12.92 -12.87
C SER A 122 -12.59 12.69 -11.99
N MET A 123 -12.82 12.08 -10.82
CA MET A 123 -11.75 11.50 -9.99
C MET A 123 -10.83 10.57 -10.80
N HIS A 124 -11.39 9.79 -11.72
CA HIS A 124 -10.63 8.89 -12.59
C HIS A 124 -9.57 9.63 -13.42
N GLN A 125 -9.84 10.85 -13.90
CA GLN A 125 -8.83 11.63 -14.61
C GLN A 125 -7.70 12.12 -13.69
N SER A 126 -8.02 12.46 -12.44
CA SER A 126 -7.00 12.78 -11.43
C SER A 126 -6.16 11.56 -11.08
N LEU A 127 -6.78 10.38 -11.01
CA LEU A 127 -6.11 9.10 -10.80
C LEU A 127 -5.14 8.82 -11.95
N LEU A 128 -5.59 8.86 -13.21
CA LEU A 128 -4.73 8.56 -14.36
C LEU A 128 -3.49 9.48 -14.43
N LYS A 129 -3.65 10.75 -14.06
CA LYS A 129 -2.52 11.71 -14.01
C LYS A 129 -1.53 11.45 -12.88
N ASN A 130 -1.95 10.80 -11.80
CA ASN A 130 -1.15 10.58 -10.59
C ASN A 130 -1.08 9.08 -10.22
N GLN A 131 -1.27 8.20 -11.19
CA GLN A 131 -1.52 6.77 -10.96
C GLN A 131 -0.39 6.11 -10.19
N GLU A 132 0.85 6.50 -10.46
CA GLU A 132 2.03 6.01 -9.74
C GLU A 132 1.97 6.33 -8.25
N TYR A 133 1.49 7.52 -7.86
CA TYR A 133 1.31 7.91 -6.46
C TYR A 133 0.16 7.14 -5.80
N SER A 134 -0.91 6.86 -6.54
CA SER A 134 -2.00 5.99 -6.08
C SER A 134 -1.49 4.59 -5.77
N ILE A 135 -0.77 3.97 -6.71
CA ILE A 135 -0.18 2.63 -6.54
C ILE A 135 0.86 2.62 -5.41
N ALA A 136 1.72 3.64 -5.34
CA ALA A 136 2.71 3.77 -4.27
C ALA A 136 2.03 3.85 -2.89
N SER A 137 1.02 4.70 -2.74
CA SER A 137 0.28 4.83 -1.48
C SER A 137 -0.43 3.54 -1.06
N LEU A 138 -1.01 2.79 -2.01
CA LEU A 138 -1.65 1.50 -1.76
C LEU A 138 -0.63 0.47 -1.25
N ARG A 139 0.53 0.36 -1.90
CA ARG A 139 1.58 -0.60 -1.51
C ARG A 139 2.11 -0.34 -0.11
N MET A 140 2.19 0.93 0.28
CA MET A 140 2.66 1.33 1.60
C MET A 140 1.70 1.01 2.75
N LEU A 141 0.44 0.61 2.49
CA LEU A 141 -0.52 0.34 3.58
C LEU A 141 -0.21 -0.94 4.36
N HIS A 142 0.30 -1.96 3.68
CA HIS A 142 0.71 -3.21 4.29
C HIS A 142 2.04 -3.68 3.67
N PRO A 143 3.18 -3.17 4.16
CA PRO A 143 4.47 -3.37 3.51
C PRO A 143 4.91 -4.83 3.43
N ASN A 144 4.35 -5.70 4.28
CA ASN A 144 4.68 -7.13 4.30
C ASN A 144 3.91 -7.96 3.25
N LEU A 145 2.92 -7.38 2.57
CA LEU A 145 2.18 -8.05 1.50
C LEU A 145 2.90 -8.00 0.14
N PHE A 146 3.89 -7.11 0.01
CA PHE A 146 4.63 -6.87 -1.22
C PHE A 146 6.12 -7.13 -1.02
N PRO A 147 6.86 -7.48 -2.10
CA PRO A 147 8.33 -7.47 -2.07
C PRO A 147 8.87 -6.11 -1.62
N SER A 148 9.97 -6.10 -0.84
CA SER A 148 10.66 -4.88 -0.37
C SER A 148 10.91 -3.88 -1.48
N GLU A 149 11.28 -4.37 -2.65
CA GLU A 149 11.69 -3.61 -3.81
C GLU A 149 10.54 -2.71 -4.28
N LEU A 150 9.29 -3.20 -4.19
CA LEU A 150 8.10 -2.41 -4.52
C LEU A 150 7.78 -1.36 -3.45
N ILE A 151 8.08 -1.64 -2.18
CA ILE A 151 7.91 -0.68 -1.08
C ILE A 151 8.95 0.44 -1.18
N VAL A 152 10.22 0.10 -1.43
CA VAL A 152 11.29 1.09 -1.65
C VAL A 152 10.99 1.93 -2.89
N SER A 153 10.55 1.30 -3.99
CA SER A 153 10.13 2.03 -5.18
C SER A 153 8.96 2.99 -4.89
N ALA A 154 8.02 2.61 -4.02
CA ALA A 154 6.96 3.51 -3.58
C ALA A 154 7.51 4.71 -2.79
N HIS A 155 8.50 4.49 -1.91
CA HIS A 155 9.17 5.57 -1.18
C HIS A 155 9.90 6.53 -2.13
N ASP A 156 10.61 6.00 -3.13
CA ASP A 156 11.33 6.80 -4.12
C ASP A 156 10.40 7.75 -4.86
N LYS A 157 9.18 7.32 -5.20
CA LYS A 157 8.18 8.19 -5.83
C LYS A 157 7.85 9.41 -4.97
N PHE A 158 7.72 9.25 -3.66
CA PHE A 158 7.44 10.36 -2.74
C PHE A 158 8.68 11.18 -2.38
N LEU A 159 9.88 10.58 -2.39
CA LEU A 159 11.15 11.30 -2.28
C LEU A 159 11.47 12.13 -3.53
N GLY A 160 10.74 11.90 -4.63
CA GLY A 160 11.00 12.48 -5.93
C GLY A 160 12.23 11.87 -6.60
N ILE A 161 12.59 10.62 -6.30
CA ILE A 161 13.72 9.92 -6.93
C ILE A 161 13.23 9.19 -8.18
N ASN A 162 13.95 9.34 -9.31
CA ASN A 162 13.67 8.59 -10.53
C ASN A 162 14.66 7.42 -10.68
N SER A 163 14.20 6.21 -10.37
CA SER A 163 15.02 4.99 -10.40
C SER A 163 15.50 4.58 -11.80
N GLU A 164 14.80 4.96 -12.88
CA GLU A 164 15.22 4.67 -14.26
C GLU A 164 16.43 5.53 -14.69
N VAL A 165 16.48 6.77 -14.22
CA VAL A 165 17.55 7.74 -14.50
C VAL A 165 18.82 7.40 -13.71
N TRP A 166 18.67 6.71 -12.57
CA TRP A 166 19.77 6.24 -11.76
C TRP A 166 20.52 5.05 -12.39
N ALA A 167 19.79 4.06 -12.91
CA ALA A 167 20.39 2.93 -13.64
C ALA A 167 21.17 3.38 -14.89
N ALA A 168 20.78 4.53 -15.48
CA ALA A 168 21.43 5.14 -16.63
C ALA A 168 22.63 6.06 -16.29
N GLY A 169 22.99 6.23 -15.00
CA GLY A 169 24.15 7.02 -14.58
C GLY A 169 24.03 8.54 -14.79
N THR A 170 22.81 9.04 -14.96
CA THR A 170 22.53 10.46 -15.21
C THR A 170 22.41 11.28 -13.92
N LYS A 171 22.91 12.53 -13.94
CA LYS A 171 23.04 13.41 -12.76
C LYS A 171 21.72 13.97 -12.19
N GLU A 172 20.63 13.95 -12.96
CA GLU A 172 19.32 14.44 -12.48
C GLU A 172 18.53 13.31 -11.83
N VAL A 173 18.92 12.95 -10.61
CA VAL A 173 18.30 11.83 -9.87
C VAL A 173 16.91 12.19 -9.33
N ARG A 174 16.57 13.49 -9.23
CA ARG A 174 15.35 13.97 -8.58
C ARG A 174 14.33 14.58 -9.55
N ALA A 175 13.19 13.92 -9.70
CA ALA A 175 11.99 14.47 -10.32
C ALA A 175 11.22 15.36 -9.33
N LYS A 176 10.60 16.43 -9.83
CA LYS A 176 9.74 17.29 -9.01
C LYS A 176 8.42 16.58 -8.73
N VAL A 177 8.16 16.24 -7.46
CA VAL A 177 6.86 15.72 -7.03
C VAL A 177 5.76 16.77 -7.29
N PRO A 178 4.61 16.42 -7.90
CA PRO A 178 3.56 17.38 -8.20
C PRO A 178 2.98 18.05 -6.94
N VAL A 179 2.72 19.36 -7.00
CA VAL A 179 2.10 20.13 -5.90
C VAL A 179 0.76 19.50 -5.45
N LYS A 180 0.02 18.90 -6.39
CA LYS A 180 -1.23 18.23 -6.09
C LYS A 180 -1.05 17.07 -5.10
N VAL A 181 0.06 16.34 -5.16
CA VAL A 181 0.39 15.25 -4.22
C VAL A 181 0.54 15.81 -2.80
N PHE A 182 1.33 16.87 -2.61
CA PHE A 182 1.46 17.55 -1.32
C PHE A 182 0.10 17.97 -0.76
N SER A 183 -0.67 18.74 -1.54
CA SER A 183 -1.99 19.22 -1.08
C SER A 183 -2.95 18.07 -0.73
N THR A 184 -2.88 16.95 -1.44
CA THR A 184 -3.76 15.80 -1.21
C THR A 184 -3.37 15.05 0.06
N VAL A 185 -2.07 14.94 0.35
CA VAL A 185 -1.56 14.35 1.60
C VAL A 185 -1.92 15.24 2.79
N ASP A 186 -1.70 16.56 2.68
CA ASP A 186 -2.07 17.50 3.73
C ASP A 186 -3.58 17.50 4.00
N ASP A 187 -4.42 17.51 2.95
CA ASP A 187 -5.88 17.42 3.08
C ASP A 187 -6.34 16.14 3.79
N LYS A 188 -5.70 15.00 3.48
CA LYS A 188 -5.99 13.73 4.14
C LYS A 188 -5.51 13.71 5.57
N ILE A 189 -4.33 14.25 5.89
CA ILE A 189 -3.82 14.34 7.27
C ILE A 189 -4.69 15.26 8.12
N ASN A 190 -5.18 16.37 7.57
CA ASN A 190 -6.12 17.24 8.26
C ASN A 190 -7.42 16.50 8.63
N LYS A 191 -7.90 15.60 7.77
CA LYS A 191 -9.08 14.76 8.04
C LYS A 191 -8.78 13.57 8.95
N PHE A 192 -7.58 13.01 8.85
CA PHE A 192 -7.18 11.74 9.47
C PHE A 192 -5.80 11.86 10.16
N PRO A 193 -5.65 12.74 11.16
CA PRO A 193 -4.34 13.06 11.75
C PRO A 193 -3.66 11.89 12.46
N TRP A 194 -4.43 10.83 12.76
CA TRP A 194 -4.00 9.58 13.39
C TRP A 194 -3.52 8.50 12.40
N SER A 195 -3.48 8.78 11.10
CA SER A 195 -3.05 7.78 10.10
C SER A 195 -1.53 7.73 9.99
N GLY A 196 -0.92 6.66 10.52
CA GLY A 196 0.51 6.37 10.39
C GLY A 196 1.01 6.35 8.93
N PRO A 197 0.35 5.64 7.99
CA PRO A 197 0.78 5.62 6.60
C PRO A 197 0.78 7.01 5.93
N LEU A 198 -0.22 7.86 6.20
CA LEU A 198 -0.23 9.23 5.67
C LEU A 198 0.92 10.07 6.23
N ARG A 199 1.22 9.94 7.53
CA ARG A 199 2.36 10.59 8.18
C ARG A 199 3.69 10.14 7.57
N THR A 200 3.86 8.83 7.30
CA THR A 200 5.02 8.29 6.58
C THR A 200 5.17 8.92 5.20
N ILE A 201 4.07 9.05 4.44
CA ILE A 201 4.08 9.70 3.13
C ILE A 201 4.49 11.18 3.25
N ARG A 202 3.96 11.92 4.23
CA ARG A 202 4.35 13.32 4.48
C ARG A 202 5.83 13.45 4.83
N GLY A 203 6.36 12.56 5.67
CA GLY A 203 7.79 12.49 5.97
C GLY A 203 8.64 12.27 4.72
N LEU A 204 8.24 11.36 3.82
CA LEU A 204 8.95 11.12 2.55
C LEU A 204 8.95 12.37 1.64
N LEU A 205 7.82 13.07 1.56
CA LEU A 205 7.73 14.31 0.79
C LEU A 205 8.67 15.39 1.35
N LEU A 206 8.68 15.60 2.67
CA LEU A 206 9.57 16.55 3.35
C LEU A 206 11.05 16.18 3.14
N GLU A 207 11.39 14.90 3.31
CA GLU A 207 12.74 14.41 3.09
C GLU A 207 13.20 14.60 1.64
N GLY A 208 12.30 14.39 0.68
CA GLY A 208 12.54 14.64 -0.75
C GLY A 208 12.87 16.10 -1.04
N THR A 209 12.21 17.04 -0.34
CA THR A 209 12.50 18.48 -0.43
C THR A 209 13.75 18.92 0.34
N GLY A 210 14.31 18.04 1.18
CA GLY A 210 15.51 18.30 1.98
C GLY A 210 15.23 18.81 3.39
N ASP A 211 13.97 18.92 3.81
CA ASP A 211 13.59 19.27 5.17
C ASP A 211 13.66 18.02 6.07
N LEU A 212 14.89 17.69 6.48
CA LEU A 212 15.17 16.47 7.24
C LEU A 212 14.64 16.53 8.68
N GLU A 213 14.59 17.72 9.29
CA GLU A 213 14.06 17.88 10.65
C GLU A 213 12.56 17.63 10.67
N ALA A 214 11.80 18.27 9.77
CA ALA A 214 10.36 18.04 9.69
C ALA A 214 10.03 16.59 9.25
N ALA A 215 10.84 16.00 8.37
CA ALA A 215 10.69 14.60 8.00
C ALA A 215 10.88 13.66 9.19
N MET A 216 11.89 13.92 10.04
CA MET A 216 12.15 13.15 11.25
C MET A 216 10.94 13.17 12.19
N GLU A 217 10.37 14.35 12.44
CA GLU A 217 9.18 14.51 13.30
C GLU A 217 7.97 13.72 12.76
N GLU A 218 7.74 13.76 11.44
CA GLU A 218 6.68 12.97 10.81
C GLU A 218 6.91 11.47 10.92
N TYR A 219 8.16 10.99 10.81
CA TYR A 219 8.48 9.57 10.97
C TYR A 219 8.38 9.10 12.42
N GLU A 220 8.74 9.93 13.39
CA GLU A 220 8.52 9.64 14.81
C GLU A 220 7.03 9.49 15.11
N LEU A 221 6.22 10.45 14.68
CA LEU A 221 4.78 10.41 14.86
C LEU A 221 4.14 9.22 14.13
N ALA A 222 4.56 8.97 12.88
CA ALA A 222 4.11 7.81 12.12
C ALA A 222 4.45 6.50 12.84
N GLY A 223 5.65 6.36 13.42
CA GLY A 223 6.07 5.18 14.17
C GLY A 223 5.24 4.92 15.44
N LEU A 224 4.68 5.97 16.05
CA LEU A 224 3.76 5.87 17.20
C LEU A 224 2.33 5.48 16.78
N LEU A 225 1.91 5.92 15.59
CA LEU A 225 0.56 5.71 15.06
C LEU A 225 0.41 4.40 14.25
N SER A 226 1.51 3.81 13.82
CA SER A 226 1.50 2.63 12.96
C SER A 226 1.43 1.33 13.75
N GLY A 227 0.84 0.30 13.13
CA GLY A 227 0.75 -1.03 13.72
C GLY A 227 2.11 -1.71 13.86
N PRO A 228 2.21 -2.78 14.67
CA PRO A 228 3.48 -3.47 14.96
C PRO A 228 4.12 -4.16 13.76
N GLN A 229 3.42 -4.24 12.63
CA GLN A 229 3.89 -4.86 11.39
C GLN A 229 4.38 -3.82 10.36
N ASP A 230 4.17 -2.53 10.60
CA ASP A 230 4.62 -1.47 9.71
C ASP A 230 5.99 -0.92 10.14
N TRP A 231 7.02 -1.41 9.45
CA TRP A 231 8.40 -1.06 9.72
C TRP A 231 8.88 0.21 9.03
N GLN A 232 8.12 0.69 8.03
CA GLN A 232 8.54 1.77 7.14
C GLN A 232 8.90 3.06 7.89
N PRO A 233 8.08 3.56 8.85
CA PRO A 233 8.38 4.83 9.51
C PRO A 233 9.68 4.78 10.30
N ARG A 234 9.90 3.69 11.06
CA ARG A 234 11.10 3.51 11.89
C ARG A 234 12.35 3.32 11.04
N TRP A 235 12.23 2.66 9.89
CA TRP A 235 13.33 2.56 8.92
C TRP A 235 13.73 3.93 8.38
N ARG A 236 12.77 4.73 7.93
CA ARG A 236 13.05 6.09 7.45
C ARG A 236 13.59 7.00 8.56
N LEU A 237 13.04 6.90 9.77
CA LEU A 237 13.51 7.63 10.95
C LEU A 237 15.01 7.37 11.20
N GLY A 238 15.41 6.10 11.24
CA GLY A 238 16.81 5.74 11.49
C GLY A 238 17.76 6.28 10.41
N LEU A 239 17.33 6.28 9.14
CA LEU A 239 18.10 6.86 8.03
C LEU A 239 18.22 8.38 8.14
N VAL A 240 17.12 9.08 8.44
CA VAL A 240 17.13 10.54 8.60
C VAL A 240 17.96 10.96 9.81
N GLN A 241 17.86 10.25 10.93
CA GLN A 241 18.71 10.47 12.12
C GLN A 241 20.20 10.40 11.75
N GLN A 242 20.61 9.38 10.99
CA GLN A 242 22.01 9.29 10.53
C GLN A 242 22.41 10.45 9.62
N ARG A 243 21.52 10.92 8.74
CA ARG A 243 21.77 12.06 7.83
C ARG A 243 21.86 13.40 8.57
N LEU A 244 21.17 13.54 9.70
CA LEU A 244 21.25 14.68 10.60
C LEU A 244 22.47 14.62 11.56
N GLY A 245 23.30 13.57 11.48
CA GLY A 245 24.46 13.39 12.35
C GLY A 245 24.15 12.75 13.70
N LEU A 246 22.90 12.33 13.95
CA LEU A 246 22.46 11.63 15.15
C LEU A 246 22.80 10.13 15.06
N HIS A 247 24.07 9.80 14.85
CA HIS A 247 24.50 8.44 14.49
C HIS A 247 24.13 7.38 15.54
N ASP A 248 24.27 7.68 16.83
CA ASP A 248 23.94 6.72 17.90
C ASP A 248 22.43 6.41 17.93
N HIS A 249 21.59 7.45 17.80
CA HIS A 249 20.14 7.30 17.74
C HIS A 249 19.73 6.52 16.49
N GLY A 250 20.25 6.91 15.31
CA GLY A 250 19.98 6.22 14.05
C GLY A 250 20.38 4.75 14.11
N ASN A 251 21.58 4.44 14.63
CA ASN A 251 22.04 3.06 14.79
C ASN A 251 21.16 2.27 15.76
N ALA A 252 20.72 2.88 16.87
CA ALA A 252 19.83 2.23 17.83
C ALA A 252 18.45 1.94 17.21
N THR A 253 17.85 2.91 16.52
CA THR A 253 16.57 2.77 15.81
C THR A 253 16.64 1.66 14.76
N LEU A 254 17.66 1.69 13.90
CA LEU A 254 17.87 0.69 12.85
C LEU A 254 18.15 -0.71 13.42
N SER A 255 18.91 -0.80 14.52
CA SER A 255 19.17 -2.08 15.20
C SER A 255 17.93 -2.64 15.89
N ALA A 256 17.03 -1.78 16.38
CA ALA A 256 15.78 -2.21 16.99
C ALA A 256 14.83 -2.86 15.97
N LEU A 257 14.80 -2.36 14.73
CA LEU A 257 13.99 -2.96 13.66
C LEU A 257 14.25 -4.46 13.47
N HIS A 258 15.51 -4.90 13.58
CA HIS A 258 15.88 -6.30 13.47
C HIS A 258 15.31 -7.18 14.59
N ARG A 259 15.06 -6.61 15.77
CA ARG A 259 14.46 -7.33 16.89
C ARG A 259 12.94 -7.30 16.84
N ASP A 260 12.38 -6.18 16.40
CA ASP A 260 10.97 -5.87 16.56
C ASP A 260 10.10 -6.41 15.41
N PHE A 261 10.70 -6.73 14.25
CA PHE A 261 9.97 -7.19 13.07
C PHE A 261 10.58 -8.46 12.48
N ASP A 262 9.81 -9.55 12.51
CA ASP A 262 10.18 -10.82 11.88
C ASP A 262 10.33 -10.66 10.36
N GLY A 263 11.37 -11.27 9.79
CA GLY A 263 11.64 -11.22 8.35
C GLY A 263 12.39 -9.97 7.86
N ILE A 264 12.51 -8.90 8.68
CA ILE A 264 13.30 -7.73 8.31
C ILE A 264 14.76 -8.07 8.07
N ALA A 265 15.36 -9.04 8.76
CA ALA A 265 16.76 -9.42 8.50
C ALA A 265 17.01 -9.90 7.04
N HIS A 266 16.01 -10.52 6.39
CA HIS A 266 16.08 -10.86 4.97
C HIS A 266 15.89 -9.64 4.08
N LEU A 267 14.91 -8.79 4.40
CA LEU A 267 14.69 -7.51 3.74
C LEU A 267 15.93 -6.62 3.85
N TYR A 268 16.62 -6.58 4.99
CA TYR A 268 17.74 -5.69 5.28
C TYR A 268 18.98 -5.95 4.44
N ARG A 269 19.26 -7.21 4.08
CA ARG A 269 20.35 -7.51 3.13
C ARG A 269 20.07 -6.87 1.77
N ASN A 270 18.80 -6.82 1.38
CA ASN A 270 18.35 -6.15 0.16
C ASN A 270 18.21 -4.62 0.37
N LEU A 271 17.62 -4.14 1.47
CA LEU A 271 17.49 -2.71 1.80
C LEU A 271 18.85 -2.04 2.00
N ALA A 272 19.86 -2.75 2.51
CA ALA A 272 21.22 -2.23 2.64
C ALA A 272 21.88 -1.98 1.28
N SER A 273 21.51 -2.73 0.25
CA SER A 273 21.96 -2.52 -1.14
C SER A 273 21.06 -1.57 -1.94
N LEU A 274 19.77 -1.45 -1.58
CA LEU A 274 18.78 -0.56 -2.19
C LEU A 274 18.72 0.85 -1.56
N SER A 275 19.32 1.06 -0.39
CA SER A 275 19.45 2.38 0.26
C SER A 275 20.63 3.14 -0.37
N GLU A 276 20.35 3.77 -1.51
CA GLU A 276 21.32 4.39 -2.43
C GLU A 276 21.96 5.72 -1.95
N GLN A 277 21.99 5.98 -0.65
CA GLN A 277 22.90 6.98 -0.10
C GLN A 277 24.09 6.29 0.55
N ARG A 278 25.28 6.49 -0.03
CA ARG A 278 26.56 6.37 0.69
C ARG A 278 26.62 7.45 1.78
N VAL A 279 25.77 7.34 2.80
CA VAL A 279 26.09 7.88 4.11
C VAL A 279 27.33 7.08 4.56
N LEU A 280 28.39 7.75 4.98
CA LEU A 280 29.48 7.10 5.70
C LEU A 280 28.87 6.47 6.96
N ARG A 281 28.46 5.22 6.86
CA ARG A 281 27.86 4.47 7.96
C ARG A 281 28.99 4.16 8.93
N GLY A 282 28.89 4.65 10.17
CA GLY A 282 29.74 4.21 11.26
C GLY A 282 29.61 2.70 11.49
N PRO A 283 30.56 2.07 12.21
CA PRO A 283 30.56 0.63 12.41
C PRO A 283 29.26 0.15 13.08
N LEU A 284 28.55 -0.75 12.41
CA LEU A 284 27.37 -1.42 12.94
C LEU A 284 27.86 -2.54 13.88
N HIS A 285 27.75 -2.34 15.20
CA HIS A 285 28.05 -3.39 16.17
C HIS A 285 26.83 -4.28 16.41
N VAL A 286 26.63 -5.26 15.52
CA VAL A 286 25.65 -6.34 15.75
C VAL A 286 26.23 -7.27 16.81
N ARG A 287 25.79 -7.15 18.07
CA ARG A 287 26.01 -8.23 19.04
C ARG A 287 25.07 -9.37 18.68
N ALA A 288 25.61 -10.41 18.05
CA ALA A 288 24.90 -11.66 17.87
C ALA A 288 24.42 -12.16 19.25
N ALA A 289 23.13 -12.45 19.36
CA ALA A 289 22.60 -13.13 20.53
C ALA A 289 23.35 -14.47 20.67
N ARG A 290 23.97 -14.71 21.83
CA ARG A 290 24.60 -15.99 22.14
C ARG A 290 23.55 -17.08 22.00
N ALA A 291 23.84 -18.09 21.17
CA ALA A 291 23.09 -19.33 21.19
C ALA A 291 23.12 -19.90 22.62
N ALA A 292 21.96 -20.30 23.13
CA ALA A 292 21.88 -21.05 24.37
C ALA A 292 22.70 -22.34 24.22
N GLU A 293 23.67 -22.55 25.11
CA GLU A 293 24.40 -23.82 25.21
C GLU A 293 23.42 -24.94 25.58
N PRO A 294 23.55 -26.15 25.00
CA PRO A 294 22.76 -27.29 25.42
C PRO A 294 23.17 -27.70 26.84
N ALA A 295 22.17 -27.97 27.67
CA ALA A 295 22.34 -28.46 29.03
C ALA A 295 23.29 -29.68 29.08
N GLU A 296 24.28 -29.62 29.96
CA GLU A 296 25.13 -30.76 30.32
C GLU A 296 24.24 -31.93 30.75
N LYS A 297 24.51 -33.08 30.15
CA LYS A 297 24.06 -34.37 30.67
C LYS A 297 24.93 -34.69 31.88
N ASP A 298 24.37 -34.65 33.07
CA ASP A 298 24.96 -35.29 34.24
C ASP A 298 24.87 -36.82 34.06
N GLU A 299 26.01 -37.44 33.79
CA GLU A 299 26.28 -38.84 34.10
C GLU A 299 27.08 -38.88 35.41
N LEU A 300 26.43 -39.33 36.50
CA LEU A 300 26.90 -40.28 37.50
C LEU A 300 25.82 -40.59 38.55
#